data_AF-A0A4Y6USQ0-F1
#
_entry.id   AF-A0A4Y6USQ0-F1
#
_cell.length_a   1.000
_cell.length_b   1.000
_cell.length_c   1.000
_cell.angle_alpha   90.00
_cell.angle_beta   90.00
_cell.angle_gamma   90.00
#
_symmetry.space_group_name_H-M   'P 1'
#
loop_
_entity.id
_entity.type
_entity.pdbx_description
1 polymer ?
#
loop_
_entity_poly.entity_id
_entity_poly.type
_entity_poly.pdbx_seq_one_letter_code
_entity_poly.pdbx_strand_id
1 'polypeptide(L)'
;MEEPQINQPEITFTEEQQAHIDALFDTKKNEWAEEFLNPVVAERDELKTKIIPEPSEQEKGLAEREAALTQKEIKLAFHENGIADFTNLVKVDSVEAVEETIQAITNILNARKVDASYQPQDHKSQTPYESASSKSDVLGMIGSKLQQAFNRN
;
A
#
# COMPACT_ATOMS: atom_id res chain seq x y z
N MET A 1 -42.33 57.08 -55.22
CA MET A 1 -41.25 57.99 -54.78
C MET A 1 -40.10 57.08 -54.41
N GLU A 2 -39.02 57.11 -55.20
CA GLU A 2 -37.82 56.30 -55.00
C GLU A 2 -36.99 56.87 -53.86
N GLU A 3 -36.49 55.99 -52.99
CA GLU A 3 -35.63 56.36 -51.86
C GLU A 3 -34.25 56.82 -52.36
N PRO A 4 -33.66 57.88 -51.78
CA PRO A 4 -32.35 58.36 -52.20
C PRO A 4 -31.25 57.38 -51.78
N GLN A 5 -30.53 56.84 -52.75
CA GLN A 5 -29.32 56.06 -52.50
C GLN A 5 -28.19 56.99 -52.03
N ILE A 6 -27.72 56.76 -50.80
CA ILE A 6 -26.55 57.43 -50.24
C ILE A 6 -25.31 56.76 -50.84
N ASN A 7 -24.70 57.42 -51.82
CA ASN A 7 -23.42 56.99 -52.39
C ASN A 7 -22.30 57.29 -51.38
N GLN A 8 -21.79 56.26 -50.70
CA GLN A 8 -20.58 56.40 -49.89
C GLN A 8 -19.36 56.45 -50.81
N PRO A 9 -18.42 57.39 -50.63
CA PRO A 9 -17.21 57.41 -51.44
C PRO A 9 -16.36 56.17 -51.13
N GLU A 10 -16.05 55.36 -52.15
CA GLU A 10 -15.06 54.29 -52.04
C GLU A 10 -13.69 54.93 -51.77
N ILE A 11 -13.17 54.75 -50.55
CA ILE A 11 -11.82 55.19 -50.21
C ILE A 11 -10.85 54.21 -50.88
N THR A 12 -10.23 54.61 -51.97
CA THR A 12 -9.17 53.83 -52.64
C THR A 12 -7.81 54.36 -52.18
N PHE A 13 -6.99 53.49 -51.57
CA PHE A 13 -5.60 53.81 -51.24
C PHE A 13 -4.77 53.99 -52.51
N THR A 14 -3.77 54.88 -52.47
CA THR A 14 -2.75 54.92 -53.54
C THR A 14 -1.92 53.63 -53.53
N GLU A 15 -1.28 53.29 -54.64
CA GLU A 15 -0.43 52.08 -54.72
C GLU A 15 0.67 52.07 -53.64
N GLU A 16 1.27 53.22 -53.35
CA GLU A 16 2.28 53.36 -52.28
C GLU A 16 1.68 53.16 -50.89
N GLN A 17 0.46 53.65 -50.65
CA GLN A 17 -0.25 53.45 -49.39
C GLN A 17 -0.62 51.97 -49.20
N GLN A 18 -1.08 51.30 -50.26
CA GLN A 18 -1.41 49.89 -50.22
C GLN A 18 -0.17 49.04 -49.94
N ALA A 19 0.94 49.31 -50.62
CA ALA A 19 2.21 48.61 -50.38
C ALA A 19 2.72 48.80 -48.94
N HIS A 20 2.54 50.00 -48.37
CA HIS A 20 2.90 50.26 -46.97
C HIS A 20 2.00 49.51 -46.00
N ILE A 21 0.69 49.47 -46.26
CA ILE A 21 -0.28 48.71 -45.47
C ILE A 21 0.04 47.22 -45.50
N ASP A 22 0.32 46.66 -46.68
CA ASP A 22 0.66 45.24 -46.85
C ASP A 22 1.95 44.89 -46.09
N ALA A 23 2.97 45.75 -46.17
CA ALA A 23 4.22 45.58 -45.42
C ALA A 23 4.01 45.63 -43.90
N LEU A 24 3.14 46.51 -43.41
CA LEU A 24 2.77 46.56 -41.99
C LEU A 24 2.01 45.29 -41.57
N PHE A 25 1.11 44.78 -42.40
CA PHE A 25 0.39 43.53 -42.14
C PHE A 25 1.34 42.34 -42.06
N ASP A 26 2.27 42.21 -43.01
CA ASP A 26 3.26 41.12 -43.01
C ASP A 26 4.17 41.21 -41.79
N THR A 27 4.62 42.41 -41.43
CA THR A 27 5.43 42.63 -40.23
C THR A 27 4.67 42.21 -38.97
N LYS A 28 3.43 42.71 -38.79
CA LYS A 28 2.62 42.40 -37.61
C LYS A 28 2.24 40.92 -37.54
N LYS A 29 2.02 40.28 -38.68
CA LYS A 29 1.73 38.85 -38.75
C LYS A 29 2.94 38.03 -38.33
N ASN A 30 4.14 38.41 -38.77
CA ASN A 30 5.38 37.75 -38.37
C ASN A 30 5.68 37.96 -36.90
N GLU A 31 5.57 39.20 -36.39
CA GLU A 31 5.70 39.50 -34.96
C GLU A 31 4.72 38.65 -34.13
N TRP A 32 3.45 38.58 -34.54
CA TRP A 32 2.46 37.76 -33.81
C TRP A 32 2.79 36.26 -33.84
N ALA A 33 3.27 35.76 -34.98
CA ALA A 33 3.67 34.37 -35.11
C ALA A 33 4.86 34.03 -34.19
N GLU A 34 5.85 34.92 -34.10
CA GLU A 34 7.05 34.73 -33.28
C GLU A 34 6.79 34.93 -31.78
N GLU A 35 6.05 35.97 -31.41
CA GLU A 35 5.84 36.33 -30.00
C GLU A 35 4.75 35.49 -29.32
N PHE A 36 3.74 35.02 -30.07
CA PHE A 36 2.57 34.37 -29.48
C PHE A 36 2.32 32.97 -30.02
N LEU A 37 2.25 32.78 -31.35
CA LEU A 37 1.85 31.49 -31.92
C LEU A 37 2.90 30.41 -31.67
N ASN A 38 4.16 30.68 -32.01
CA ASN A 38 5.24 29.70 -31.91
C ASN A 38 5.49 29.26 -30.46
N PRO A 39 5.53 30.15 -29.45
CA PRO A 39 5.66 29.76 -28.04
C PRO A 39 4.51 28.87 -27.56
N VAL A 40 3.26 29.22 -27.88
CA VAL A 40 2.08 28.42 -27.49
C VAL A 40 2.09 27.05 -28.15
N VAL A 41 2.50 26.97 -29.42
CA VAL A 41 2.67 25.71 -30.15
C VAL A 41 3.77 24.85 -29.51
N ALA A 42 4.90 25.44 -29.15
CA ALA A 42 6.00 24.75 -28.48
C ALA A 42 5.58 24.22 -27.10
N GLU A 43 4.92 25.04 -26.28
CA GLU A 43 4.41 24.63 -24.96
C GLU A 43 3.38 23.51 -25.07
N ARG A 44 2.44 23.62 -26.03
CA ARG A 44 1.46 22.55 -26.32
C ARG A 44 2.17 21.24 -26.67
N ASP A 45 3.19 21.29 -27.52
CA ASP A 45 3.89 20.08 -27.96
C ASP A 45 4.73 19.49 -26.82
N GLU A 46 5.38 20.32 -26.01
CA GLU A 46 6.02 19.87 -24.77
C GLU A 46 5.01 19.20 -23.82
N LEU A 47 3.86 19.82 -23.59
CA LEU A 47 2.82 19.25 -22.72
C LEU A 47 2.30 17.92 -23.25
N LYS A 48 2.10 17.79 -24.56
CA LYS A 48 1.70 16.50 -25.18
C LYS A 48 2.69 15.38 -24.89
N THR A 49 3.99 15.66 -24.82
CA THR A 49 4.99 14.63 -24.45
C THR A 49 4.92 14.22 -22.99
N LYS A 50 4.39 15.09 -22.11
CA LYS A 50 4.21 14.82 -20.68
C LYS A 50 2.88 14.13 -20.35
N ILE A 51 1.96 14.05 -21.32
CA ILE A 51 0.74 13.27 -21.16
C ILE A 51 1.15 11.80 -21.14
N ILE A 52 1.11 11.20 -19.95
CA ILE A 52 1.20 9.76 -19.80
C ILE A 52 -0.04 9.20 -20.51
N PRO A 53 0.12 8.39 -21.58
CA PRO A 53 -1.04 7.81 -22.25
C PRO A 53 -1.83 6.99 -21.22
N GLU A 54 -3.16 7.11 -21.25
CA GLU A 54 -3.97 6.19 -20.46
C GLU A 54 -3.62 4.76 -20.88
N PRO A 55 -3.43 3.84 -19.91
CA PRO A 55 -3.21 2.45 -20.25
C PRO A 55 -4.39 1.97 -21.08
N SER A 56 -4.07 1.33 -22.21
CA SER A 56 -5.05 0.69 -23.08
C SER A 56 -5.91 -0.29 -22.27
N GLU A 57 -7.10 -0.64 -22.77
CA GLU A 57 -7.94 -1.66 -22.12
C GLU A 57 -7.19 -2.99 -21.92
N GLN A 58 -6.26 -3.30 -22.82
CA GLN A 58 -5.41 -4.49 -22.72
C GLN A 58 -4.41 -4.39 -21.56
N GLU A 59 -3.77 -3.24 -21.37
CA GLU A 59 -2.85 -3.01 -20.25
C GLU A 59 -3.58 -2.97 -18.90
N LYS A 60 -4.77 -2.34 -18.85
CA LYS A 60 -5.63 -2.39 -17.66
C LYS A 60 -6.01 -3.84 -17.32
N GLY A 61 -6.43 -4.61 -18.31
CA GLY A 61 -6.77 -6.03 -18.12
C GLY A 61 -5.57 -6.91 -17.74
N LEU A 62 -4.36 -6.57 -18.20
CA LEU A 62 -3.14 -7.27 -17.80
C LEU A 62 -2.79 -6.96 -16.33
N ALA A 63 -2.82 -5.69 -15.94
CA ALA A 63 -2.55 -5.25 -14.57
C ALA A 63 -3.54 -5.84 -13.55
N GLU A 64 -4.83 -5.92 -13.90
CA GLU A 64 -5.83 -6.59 -13.06
C GLU A 64 -5.55 -8.09 -12.89
N ARG A 65 -5.12 -8.77 -13.97
CA ARG A 65 -4.74 -10.19 -13.91
C ARG A 65 -3.50 -10.41 -13.07
N GLU A 66 -2.49 -9.57 -13.19
CA GLU A 66 -1.28 -9.63 -12.36
C GLU A 66 -1.62 -9.44 -10.89
N ALA A 67 -2.39 -8.40 -10.54
CA ALA A 67 -2.84 -8.17 -9.17
C ALA A 67 -3.64 -9.36 -8.61
N ALA A 68 -4.52 -9.96 -9.42
CA ALA A 68 -5.28 -11.14 -9.02
C ALA A 68 -4.41 -12.39 -8.84
N LEU A 69 -3.37 -12.57 -9.67
CA LEU A 69 -2.41 -13.66 -9.55
C LEU A 69 -1.57 -13.52 -8.28
N THR A 70 -1.01 -12.33 -8.03
CA THR A 70 -0.24 -12.05 -6.82
C THR A 70 -1.07 -12.31 -5.56
N GLN A 71 -2.33 -11.88 -5.51
CA GLN A 71 -3.21 -12.20 -4.39
C GLN A 71 -3.45 -13.70 -4.21
N LYS A 72 -3.55 -14.47 -5.29
CA LYS A 72 -3.71 -15.93 -5.22
C LYS A 72 -2.44 -16.60 -4.70
N GLU A 73 -1.27 -16.16 -5.17
CA GLU A 73 0.03 -16.66 -4.70
C GLU A 73 0.21 -16.41 -3.20
N ILE A 74 -0.10 -15.21 -2.72
CA ILE A 74 -0.06 -14.88 -1.28
C ILE A 74 -0.97 -15.81 -0.49
N LYS A 75 -2.23 -15.99 -0.93
CA LYS A 75 -3.19 -16.87 -0.26
C LYS A 75 -2.72 -18.33 -0.23
N LEU A 76 -2.14 -18.80 -1.33
CA LEU A 76 -1.62 -20.16 -1.43
C LEU A 76 -0.45 -20.36 -0.45
N ALA A 77 0.51 -19.43 -0.40
CA ALA A 77 1.65 -19.50 0.50
C ALA A 77 1.21 -19.56 1.98
N PHE A 78 0.22 -18.76 2.37
CA PHE A 78 -0.36 -18.83 3.72
C PHE A 78 -1.05 -20.17 4.00
N HIS A 79 -1.74 -20.72 3.00
CA HIS A 79 -2.39 -22.02 3.11
C HIS A 79 -1.38 -23.16 3.27
N GLU A 80 -0.31 -23.17 2.47
CA GLU A 80 0.76 -24.17 2.53
C GLU A 80 1.48 -24.16 3.89
N ASN A 81 1.56 -23.01 4.54
CA ASN A 81 2.16 -22.86 5.87
C ASN A 81 1.17 -23.07 7.03
N GLY A 82 -0.06 -23.51 6.75
CA GLY A 82 -1.07 -23.82 7.77
C GLY A 82 -1.59 -22.60 8.53
N ILE A 83 -1.44 -21.40 7.96
CA ILE A 83 -1.87 -20.12 8.54
C ILE A 83 -2.93 -19.43 7.68
N ALA A 84 -3.72 -20.22 6.94
CA ALA A 84 -4.77 -19.72 6.03
C ALA A 84 -5.73 -18.73 6.70
N ASP A 85 -6.05 -18.93 7.98
CA ASP A 85 -6.95 -18.07 8.75
C ASP A 85 -6.47 -16.61 8.85
N PHE A 86 -5.18 -16.37 8.66
CA PHE A 86 -4.58 -15.04 8.73
C PHE A 86 -4.62 -14.28 7.40
N THR A 87 -4.99 -14.92 6.29
CA THR A 87 -5.02 -14.30 4.95
C THR A 87 -5.96 -13.10 4.84
N ASN A 88 -7.04 -13.07 5.64
CA ASN A 88 -7.97 -11.93 5.68
C ASN A 88 -7.57 -10.85 6.68
N LEU A 89 -6.61 -11.15 7.56
CA LEU A 89 -6.17 -10.26 8.64
C LEU A 89 -4.91 -9.50 8.27
N VAL A 90 -4.05 -10.10 7.44
CA VAL A 90 -2.76 -9.52 7.07
C VAL A 90 -2.81 -9.09 5.62
N LYS A 91 -2.61 -7.79 5.40
CA LYS A 91 -2.36 -7.23 4.07
C LYS A 91 -0.88 -7.38 3.76
N VAL A 92 -0.59 -8.17 2.74
CA VAL A 92 0.75 -8.25 2.17
C VAL A 92 0.67 -7.72 0.74
N ASP A 93 1.40 -6.65 0.48
CA ASP A 93 1.30 -5.92 -0.79
C ASP A 93 2.31 -6.42 -1.85
N SER A 94 3.27 -7.27 -1.46
CA SER A 94 4.24 -7.88 -2.38
C SER A 94 4.59 -9.31 -1.98
N VAL A 95 5.03 -10.10 -2.96
CA VAL A 95 5.45 -11.49 -2.74
C VAL A 95 6.67 -11.56 -1.81
N GLU A 96 7.59 -10.59 -1.87
CA GLU A 96 8.78 -10.58 -1.00
C GLU A 96 8.43 -10.46 0.48
N ALA A 97 7.39 -9.69 0.81
CA ALA A 97 6.94 -9.51 2.19
C ALA A 97 6.15 -10.70 2.76
N VAL A 98 5.74 -11.66 1.91
CA VAL A 98 4.94 -12.84 2.32
C VAL A 98 5.77 -13.73 3.23
N GLU A 99 7.01 -14.02 2.86
CA GLU A 99 7.86 -14.96 3.60
C GLU A 99 8.19 -14.43 5.00
N GLU A 100 8.55 -13.15 5.11
CA GLU A 100 8.79 -12.48 6.40
C GLU A 100 7.53 -12.51 7.29
N THR A 101 6.37 -12.26 6.68
CA THR A 101 5.08 -12.29 7.37
C THR A 101 4.74 -13.69 7.87
N ILE A 102 4.91 -14.72 7.03
CA ILE A 102 4.71 -16.12 7.39
C ILE A 102 5.62 -16.50 8.56
N GLN A 103 6.90 -16.11 8.50
CA GLN A 103 7.87 -16.40 9.55
C GLN A 103 7.47 -15.74 10.87
N ALA A 104 7.04 -14.47 10.84
CA ALA A 104 6.59 -13.75 12.02
C ALA A 104 5.37 -14.43 12.66
N ILE A 105 4.36 -14.81 11.86
CA ILE A 105 3.16 -15.50 12.35
C ILE A 105 3.53 -16.86 12.96
N THR A 106 4.37 -17.62 12.27
CA THR A 106 4.84 -18.94 12.73
C THR A 106 5.58 -18.85 14.05
N ASN A 107 6.46 -17.85 14.21
CA ASN A 107 7.19 -17.61 15.46
C ASN A 107 6.24 -17.31 16.62
N ILE A 108 5.21 -16.49 16.40
CA ILE A 108 4.20 -16.16 17.41
C ILE A 108 3.42 -17.42 17.83
N LEU A 109 3.00 -18.23 16.85
CA LEU A 109 2.28 -19.48 17.11
C LEU A 109 3.14 -20.48 17.91
N ASN A 110 4.43 -20.58 17.57
CA ASN A 110 5.36 -21.45 18.29
C ASN A 110 5.62 -20.97 19.71
N ALA A 111 5.82 -19.67 19.93
CA ALA A 111 5.98 -19.10 21.27
C ALA A 111 4.76 -19.41 22.16
N ARG A 112 3.53 -19.17 21.65
CA ARG A 112 2.31 -19.50 22.38
C ARG A 112 2.14 -20.98 22.69
N LYS A 113 2.54 -21.87 21.76
CA LYS A 113 2.52 -23.31 22.02
C LYS A 113 3.45 -23.68 23.17
N VAL A 114 4.66 -23.11 23.23
CA VAL A 114 5.61 -23.36 24.32
C VAL A 114 5.05 -22.88 25.65
N ASP A 115 4.51 -21.66 25.70
CA ASP A 115 3.93 -21.09 26.93
C ASP A 115 2.75 -21.94 27.44
N ALA A 116 1.91 -22.44 26.54
CA ALA A 116 0.80 -23.32 26.90
C ALA A 116 1.23 -24.76 27.25
N SER A 117 2.39 -25.21 26.76
CA SER A 117 2.91 -26.56 26.99
C SER A 117 3.81 -26.66 28.22
N TYR A 118 4.21 -25.53 28.81
CA TYR A 118 4.99 -25.52 30.05
C TYR A 118 4.14 -26.03 31.21
N GLN A 119 4.25 -27.33 31.48
CA GLN A 119 3.88 -27.93 32.76
C GLN A 119 5.13 -27.96 33.63
N PRO A 120 5.17 -27.27 34.78
CA PRO A 120 6.34 -27.31 35.65
C PRO A 120 6.58 -28.77 36.09
N GLN A 121 7.66 -29.39 35.58
CA GLN A 121 8.01 -30.78 35.86
C GLN A 121 8.48 -31.03 37.30
N ASP A 122 8.54 -29.98 38.12
CA ASP A 122 9.11 -30.03 39.47
C ASP A 122 8.07 -29.60 40.51
N HIS A 123 7.01 -30.39 40.63
CA HIS A 123 6.23 -30.39 41.86
C HIS A 123 7.07 -31.18 42.85
N LYS A 124 7.88 -30.52 43.70
CA LYS A 124 8.41 -31.22 44.87
C LYS A 124 7.22 -31.80 45.61
N SER A 125 7.07 -33.12 45.56
CA SER A 125 6.01 -33.83 46.27
C SER A 125 6.13 -33.42 47.73
N GLN A 126 5.13 -32.69 48.24
CA GLN A 126 5.15 -32.27 49.64
C GLN A 126 5.31 -33.50 50.52
N THR A 127 6.32 -33.48 51.38
CA THR A 127 6.47 -34.53 52.38
C THR A 127 5.24 -34.54 53.30
N PRO A 128 4.91 -35.67 53.94
CA PRO A 128 3.79 -35.73 54.89
C PRO A 128 3.88 -34.64 55.97
N TYR A 129 5.10 -34.28 56.39
CA TYR A 129 5.35 -33.18 57.31
C TYR A 129 5.04 -31.81 56.71
N GLU A 130 5.49 -31.52 55.48
CA GLU A 130 5.21 -30.25 54.79
C GLU A 130 3.71 -30.07 54.53
N SER A 131 2.99 -31.15 54.20
CA SER A 131 1.53 -31.11 54.02
C SER A 131 0.81 -30.80 55.33
N ALA A 132 1.18 -31.46 56.44
CA ALA A 132 0.61 -31.18 57.77
C ALA A 132 0.94 -29.76 58.26
N SER A 133 2.17 -29.31 58.02
CA SER A 133 2.64 -27.95 58.33
C SER A 133 1.84 -26.89 57.57
N SER A 134 1.58 -27.10 56.27
CA SER A 134 0.78 -26.16 55.47
C SER A 134 -0.67 -26.02 55.95
N LYS A 135 -1.21 -27.06 56.61
CA LYS A 135 -2.58 -27.12 57.14
C LYS A 135 -2.66 -26.76 58.63
N SER A 136 -1.54 -26.37 59.25
CA SER A 136 -1.43 -26.14 60.70
C SER A 136 -1.87 -27.35 61.56
N ASP A 137 -1.72 -28.57 61.04
CA ASP A 137 -2.06 -29.81 61.76
C ASP A 137 -0.87 -30.27 62.62
N VAL A 138 -0.87 -29.82 63.86
CA VAL A 138 0.19 -30.14 64.85
C VAL A 138 0.31 -31.65 65.11
N LEU A 139 -0.81 -32.39 65.12
CA LEU A 139 -0.80 -33.83 65.36
C LEU A 139 -0.20 -34.57 64.15
N GLY A 140 -0.55 -34.16 62.93
CA GLY A 140 0.04 -34.67 61.70
C GLY A 140 1.55 -34.36 61.58
N MET A 141 1.99 -33.19 62.04
CA MET A 141 3.40 -32.82 62.08
C MET A 141 4.21 -33.70 63.05
N ILE A 142 3.67 -33.97 64.23
CA ILE A 142 4.33 -34.84 65.22
C ILE A 142 4.35 -36.30 64.71
N GLY A 143 3.21 -36.79 64.20
CA GLY A 143 3.10 -38.16 63.68
C GLY A 143 4.07 -38.45 62.54
N SER A 144 4.20 -37.51 61.59
CA SER A 144 5.15 -37.65 60.46
C SER A 144 6.62 -37.62 60.89
N LYS A 145 6.99 -36.80 61.88
CA LYS A 145 8.34 -36.80 62.45
C LYS A 145 8.66 -38.12 63.17
N LEU A 146 7.72 -38.65 63.95
CA LEU A 146 7.90 -39.93 64.65
C LEU A 146 8.04 -41.08 63.65
N GLN A 147 7.19 -41.15 62.62
CA GLN A 147 7.32 -42.15 61.56
C GLN A 147 8.69 -42.08 60.87
N GLN A 148 9.22 -40.89 60.58
CA GLN A 148 10.58 -40.76 60.02
C GLN A 148 11.68 -41.22 60.98
N ALA A 149 11.51 -41.04 62.28
CA ALA A 149 12.49 -41.47 63.29
C ALA A 149 12.48 -42.99 63.49
N PHE A 150 11.31 -43.63 63.41
CA PHE A 150 11.16 -45.07 63.67
C PHE A 150 11.27 -45.96 62.42
N ASN A 151 11.04 -45.43 61.22
CA ASN A 151 11.22 -46.17 59.96
C ASN A 151 12.66 -46.07 59.40
N ARG A 152 13.63 -45.59 60.19
CA ARG A 152 15.03 -45.41 59.79
C ARG A 152 15.98 -46.54 60.25
N ASN A 153 15.43 -47.71 60.61
CA ASN A 153 16.17 -48.95 60.87
C ASN A 153 16.09 -49.90 59.69
#